data_AF-A0A7S4DB85-F1
#
_entry.id   AF-A0A7S4DB85-F1
#
_cell.length_a   1.000
_cell.length_b   1.000
_cell.length_c   1.000
_cell.angle_alpha   90.00
_cell.angle_beta   90.00
_cell.angle_gamma   90.00
#
_symmetry.space_group_name_H-M   'P 1'
#
loop_
_entity.id
_entity.type
_entity.pdbx_description
1 polymer ?
#
loop_
_entity_poly.entity_id
_entity_poly.type
_entity_poly.pdbx_seq_one_letter_code
_entity_poly.pdbx_strand_id
1 'polypeptide(L)'
;GRISQLAFLGNIITRAGVHLGGNIDYSGDSFDSYPNGLAALFGPDSVPDRGTVQIFCFIGLLELFVMKDIEGTGNEFVGDFRNGYIDFGWDDFDEETKLQKRAIELNNGRAAMFGILGLMVHEEIQPLGYDPDLPIIGHLQ
;
A
#
# COMPACT_ATOMS: atom_id res chain seq x y z
N GLY A 1 -8.86 -4.44 1.19
CA GLY A 1 -8.08 -4.97 2.32
C GLY A 1 -6.61 -4.87 2.00
N ARG A 2 -6.15 -5.70 1.06
CA ARG A 2 -4.75 -5.76 0.60
C ARG A 2 -4.14 -4.41 0.25
N ILE A 3 -4.83 -3.59 -0.56
CA ILE A 3 -4.38 -2.22 -0.90
C ILE A 3 -4.16 -1.40 0.37
N SER A 4 -5.13 -1.38 1.29
CA SER A 4 -5.03 -0.64 2.55
C SER A 4 -3.93 -1.16 3.47
N GLN A 5 -3.68 -2.47 3.50
CA GLN A 5 -2.58 -3.07 4.28
C GLN A 5 -1.21 -2.58 3.78
N LEU A 6 -1.01 -2.58 2.45
CA LEU A 6 0.21 -2.08 1.84
C LEU A 6 0.35 -0.56 1.98
N ALA A 7 -0.75 0.20 1.83
CA ALA A 7 -0.74 1.65 2.00
C ALA A 7 -0.40 2.06 3.45
N PHE A 8 -0.92 1.33 4.44
CA PHE A 8 -0.61 1.56 5.85
C PHE A 8 0.86 1.24 6.17
N LEU A 9 1.38 0.10 5.69
CA LEU A 9 2.80 -0.23 5.86
C LEU A 9 3.70 0.79 5.16
N GLY A 10 3.37 1.19 3.93
CA GLY A 10 4.12 2.20 3.18
C GLY A 10 4.23 3.52 3.94
N ASN A 11 3.11 4.01 4.48
CA ASN A 11 3.10 5.21 5.33
C ASN A 11 3.98 5.08 6.57
N ILE A 12 4.04 3.91 7.21
CA ILE A 12 4.91 3.69 8.38
C ILE A 12 6.38 3.79 7.97
N ILE A 13 6.78 3.12 6.89
CA ILE A 13 8.18 3.03 6.48
C ILE A 13 8.73 4.39 6.04
N THR A 14 7.96 5.15 5.26
CA THR A 14 8.41 6.47 4.80
C THR A 14 8.45 7.48 5.96
N ARG A 15 7.47 7.43 6.87
CA ARG A 15 7.47 8.27 8.09
C ARG A 15 8.53 7.84 9.11
N ALA A 16 9.00 6.60 9.07
CA ALA A 16 10.16 6.14 9.84
C ALA A 16 11.50 6.65 9.27
N GLY A 17 11.49 7.41 8.16
CA GLY A 17 12.68 7.97 7.53
C GLY A 17 13.43 6.99 6.63
N VAL A 18 12.84 5.83 6.35
CA VAL A 18 13.48 4.80 5.52
C VAL A 18 13.13 5.07 4.06
N HIS A 19 14.07 5.69 3.35
CA HIS A 19 13.96 6.02 1.92
C HIS A 19 14.94 5.20 1.08
N LEU A 20 14.64 5.06 -0.20
CA LEU A 20 15.59 4.48 -1.15
C LEU A 20 16.75 5.44 -1.38
N GLY A 21 17.95 4.91 -1.61
CA GLY A 21 19.10 5.74 -1.95
C GLY A 21 19.05 6.24 -3.39
N GLY A 22 19.56 7.44 -3.63
CA GLY A 22 19.70 8.04 -4.96
C GLY A 22 18.53 8.93 -5.36
N ASN A 23 18.47 9.25 -6.65
CA ASN A 23 17.52 10.21 -7.21
C ASN A 23 16.35 9.50 -7.87
N ILE A 24 15.14 10.02 -7.68
CA ILE A 24 13.92 9.50 -8.31
C ILE A 24 13.85 9.89 -9.78
N ASP A 25 14.48 11.00 -10.15
CA ASP A 25 14.41 11.58 -11.48
C ASP A 25 15.78 12.01 -12.03
N TYR A 26 15.77 12.50 -13.26
CA TYR A 26 16.97 13.00 -13.94
C TYR A 26 17.32 14.45 -13.54
N SER A 27 16.43 15.16 -12.85
CA SER A 27 16.65 16.54 -12.37
C SER A 27 17.53 16.56 -11.12
N GLY A 28 17.58 15.44 -10.41
CA GLY A 28 18.46 15.24 -9.27
C GLY A 28 17.74 15.15 -7.93
N ASP A 29 16.41 15.05 -7.93
CA ASP A 29 15.60 15.03 -6.71
C ASP A 29 15.71 13.65 -6.05
N SER A 30 16.07 13.62 -4.77
CA SER A 30 16.28 12.39 -4.01
C SER A 30 14.98 11.84 -3.42
N PHE A 31 14.93 10.55 -3.10
CA PHE A 31 13.69 9.95 -2.54
C PHE A 31 13.28 10.53 -1.18
N ASP A 32 14.22 11.10 -0.43
CA ASP A 32 13.99 11.75 0.86
C ASP A 32 13.65 13.25 0.74
N SER A 33 13.71 13.83 -0.46
CA SER A 33 13.35 15.25 -0.67
C SER A 33 11.85 15.49 -0.79
N TYR A 34 11.05 14.43 -0.96
CA TYR A 34 9.60 14.52 -1.09
C TYR A 34 8.90 14.40 0.27
N PRO A 35 7.79 15.11 0.47
CA PRO A 35 7.03 15.03 1.71
C PRO A 35 6.38 13.65 1.87
N ASN A 36 5.95 13.35 3.10
CA ASN A 36 5.23 12.12 3.41
C ASN A 36 3.72 12.29 3.18
N GLY A 37 3.00 11.16 3.07
CA GLY A 37 1.54 11.16 3.10
C GLY A 37 0.87 11.66 1.82
N LEU A 38 -0.25 12.35 1.97
CA LEU A 38 -1.02 12.95 0.87
C LEU A 38 -0.23 14.06 0.17
N ALA A 39 0.62 14.79 0.89
CA ALA A 39 1.48 15.81 0.31
C ALA A 39 2.44 15.23 -0.75
N ALA A 40 2.86 13.96 -0.62
CA ALA A 40 3.68 13.28 -1.61
C ALA A 40 2.99 13.14 -2.97
N LEU A 41 1.65 13.08 -2.97
CA LEU A 41 0.82 12.87 -4.16
C LEU A 41 0.20 14.15 -4.70
N PHE A 42 -0.24 15.05 -3.81
CA PHE A 42 -1.04 16.23 -4.16
C PHE A 42 -0.46 17.55 -3.62
N GLY A 43 0.67 17.51 -2.93
CA GLY A 43 1.31 18.68 -2.35
C GLY A 43 2.08 19.54 -3.37
N PRO A 44 2.59 20.69 -2.94
CA PRO A 44 3.40 21.58 -3.79
C PRO A 44 4.69 20.93 -4.29
N ASP A 45 5.31 20.10 -3.43
CA ASP A 45 6.54 19.34 -3.72
C ASP A 45 6.21 17.85 -3.94
N SER A 46 5.18 17.56 -4.74
CA SER A 46 4.76 16.19 -5.02
C SER A 46 5.68 15.47 -6.00
N VAL A 47 5.60 14.13 -6.00
CA VAL A 47 6.32 13.27 -6.96
C VAL A 47 5.99 13.69 -8.40
N PRO A 48 6.96 13.73 -9.33
CA PRO A 48 6.74 14.18 -10.69
C PRO A 48 5.57 13.47 -11.39
N ASP A 49 4.68 14.23 -12.01
CA ASP A 49 3.46 13.72 -12.67
C ASP A 49 3.72 12.55 -13.62
N ARG A 50 4.82 12.61 -14.38
CA ARG A 50 5.21 11.55 -15.31
C ARG A 50 5.52 10.23 -14.60
N GLY A 51 6.14 10.29 -13.42
CA GLY A 51 6.40 9.13 -12.57
C GLY A 51 5.11 8.55 -12.02
N THR A 52 4.20 9.40 -11.53
CA THR A 52 2.89 8.99 -11.03
C THR A 52 2.04 8.31 -12.11
N VAL A 53 2.04 8.83 -13.34
CA VAL A 53 1.36 8.19 -14.48
C VAL A 53 1.97 6.84 -14.82
N GLN A 54 3.30 6.69 -14.76
CA GLN A 54 3.95 5.38 -14.97
C GLN A 54 3.51 4.36 -13.92
N ILE A 55 3.46 4.75 -12.64
CA ILE A 55 2.99 3.90 -11.55
C ILE A 55 1.53 3.49 -11.79
N PHE A 56 0.66 4.45 -12.13
CA PHE A 56 -0.74 4.16 -12.42
C PHE A 56 -0.92 3.22 -13.61
N CYS A 57 -0.22 3.46 -14.72
CA CYS A 57 -0.25 2.58 -15.88
C CYS A 57 0.28 1.18 -15.57
N PHE A 58 1.34 1.07 -14.77
CA PHE A 58 1.90 -0.21 -14.36
C PHE A 58 0.93 -0.99 -13.48
N ILE A 59 0.33 -0.35 -12.47
CA ILE A 59 -0.72 -0.96 -11.64
C ILE A 59 -1.90 -1.39 -12.50
N GLY A 60 -2.36 -0.55 -13.44
CA GLY A 60 -3.43 -0.89 -14.38
C GLY A 60 -3.10 -2.10 -15.25
N LEU A 61 -1.86 -2.22 -15.73
CA LEU A 61 -1.40 -3.39 -16.48
C LEU A 61 -1.42 -4.65 -15.60
N LEU A 62 -0.92 -4.56 -14.36
CA LEU A 62 -0.95 -5.67 -13.42
C LEU A 62 -2.38 -6.12 -13.12
N GLU A 63 -3.31 -5.18 -12.91
CA GLU A 63 -4.72 -5.50 -12.63
C GLU A 63 -5.41 -6.16 -13.83
N LEU A 64 -5.08 -5.74 -15.05
CA LEU A 64 -5.72 -6.25 -16.26
C LEU A 64 -5.19 -7.62 -16.70
N PHE A 65 -3.92 -7.92 -16.45
CA PHE A 65 -3.26 -9.10 -17.03
C PHE A 65 -2.72 -10.10 -15.99
N VAL A 66 -2.36 -9.66 -14.77
CA VAL A 66 -1.66 -10.49 -13.79
C VAL A 66 -2.54 -10.83 -12.58
N MET A 67 -3.20 -9.84 -11.98
CA MET A 67 -4.07 -9.98 -10.80
C MET A 67 -5.45 -10.49 -11.19
N LYS A 68 -5.50 -11.57 -11.99
CA LYS A 68 -6.74 -12.21 -12.40
C LYS A 68 -6.80 -13.64 -11.91
N ASP A 69 -8.01 -14.01 -11.51
CA ASP A 69 -8.43 -15.40 -11.32
C ASP A 69 -8.65 -16.02 -12.71
N ILE A 70 -7.79 -16.98 -13.08
CA ILE A 70 -7.92 -17.70 -14.34
C ILE A 70 -8.82 -18.92 -14.10
N GLU A 71 -10.00 -18.92 -14.71
CA GLU A 71 -10.93 -20.04 -14.57
C GLU A 71 -10.27 -21.36 -15.02
N GLY A 72 -10.39 -22.39 -14.17
CA GLY A 72 -9.87 -23.74 -14.46
C GLY A 72 -8.43 -24.00 -13.99
N THR A 73 -7.76 -23.05 -13.34
CA THR A 73 -6.38 -23.26 -12.83
C THR A 73 -6.31 -23.70 -11.37
N GLY A 74 -7.41 -24.18 -10.78
CA GLY A 74 -7.42 -24.71 -9.41
C GLY A 74 -7.47 -23.66 -8.30
N ASN A 75 -7.89 -22.43 -8.59
CA ASN A 75 -8.11 -21.41 -7.57
C ASN A 75 -9.26 -21.81 -6.64
N GLU A 76 -9.00 -21.82 -5.33
CA GLU A 76 -9.94 -22.35 -4.32
C GLU A 76 -11.00 -21.33 -3.89
N PHE A 77 -10.71 -20.03 -4.03
CA PHE A 77 -11.58 -18.94 -3.59
C PHE A 77 -11.27 -17.61 -4.31
N VAL A 78 -12.24 -16.69 -4.26
CA VAL A 78 -12.07 -15.34 -4.83
C VAL A 78 -10.91 -14.60 -4.16
N GLY A 79 -9.95 -14.15 -4.96
CA GLY A 79 -8.73 -13.50 -4.49
C GLY A 79 -7.53 -14.44 -4.35
N ASP A 80 -7.66 -15.70 -4.78
CA ASP A 80 -6.55 -16.60 -5.03
C ASP A 80 -5.95 -16.33 -6.42
N PHE A 81 -4.75 -15.76 -6.45
CA PHE A 81 -4.03 -15.44 -7.69
C PHE A 81 -2.83 -16.36 -7.93
N ARG A 82 -2.75 -17.49 -7.22
CA ARG A 82 -1.70 -18.50 -7.44
C ARG A 82 -1.83 -19.16 -8.81
N ASN A 83 -3.05 -19.20 -9.36
CA ASN A 83 -3.37 -19.69 -10.70
C ASN A 83 -2.75 -21.07 -10.99
N GLY A 84 -2.66 -21.94 -9.98
CA GLY A 84 -2.06 -23.27 -10.05
C GLY A 84 -0.58 -23.31 -10.49
N TYR A 85 0.07 -22.15 -10.62
CA TYR A 85 1.43 -22.02 -11.17
C TYR A 85 2.48 -22.06 -10.08
N ILE A 86 2.15 -21.59 -8.87
CA ILE A 86 3.06 -21.51 -7.74
C ILE A 86 2.34 -21.96 -6.48
N ASP A 87 2.83 -23.05 -5.88
CA ASP A 87 2.47 -23.44 -4.53
C ASP A 87 3.54 -22.95 -3.55
N PHE A 88 3.14 -22.08 -2.63
CA PHE A 88 3.97 -21.57 -1.54
C PHE A 88 3.80 -22.41 -0.26
N GLY A 89 3.51 -23.71 -0.41
CA GLY A 89 3.18 -24.62 0.69
C GLY A 89 1.74 -24.46 1.19
N TRP A 90 0.84 -23.99 0.34
CA TRP A 90 -0.59 -23.88 0.67
C TRP A 90 -1.24 -25.26 0.77
N ASP A 91 -0.82 -26.20 -0.08
CA ASP A 91 -1.39 -27.53 -0.13
C ASP A 91 -0.99 -28.38 1.09
N ASP A 92 0.08 -27.98 1.80
CA ASP A 92 0.55 -28.59 3.04
C ASP A 92 -0.27 -28.18 4.28
N PHE A 93 -1.09 -27.12 4.19
CA PHE A 93 -1.92 -26.67 5.32
C PHE A 93 -3.20 -27.48 5.48
N ASP A 94 -3.60 -27.72 6.72
CA ASP A 94 -4.94 -28.23 7.03
C ASP A 94 -6.02 -27.16 6.79
N GLU A 95 -7.26 -27.62 6.61
CA GLU A 95 -8.41 -26.75 6.32
C GLU A 95 -8.65 -25.72 7.44
N GLU A 96 -8.37 -26.07 8.70
CA GLU A 96 -8.48 -25.16 9.83
C GLU A 96 -7.47 -24.01 9.73
N THR A 97 -6.21 -24.31 9.42
CA THR A 97 -5.17 -23.29 9.21
C THR A 97 -5.48 -22.44 8.00
N LYS A 98 -5.93 -23.02 6.88
CA LYS A 98 -6.34 -22.26 5.69
C LYS A 98 -7.44 -21.26 6.04
N LEU A 99 -8.47 -21.68 6.77
CA LEU A 99 -9.54 -20.80 7.23
C LEU A 99 -9.03 -19.73 8.18
N GLN A 100 -8.17 -20.08 9.13
CA GLN A 100 -7.60 -19.15 10.09
C GLN A 100 -6.76 -18.06 9.39
N LYS A 101 -5.85 -18.44 8.49
CA LYS A 101 -4.98 -17.49 7.77
C LYS A 101 -5.79 -16.53 6.89
N ARG A 102 -6.82 -17.03 6.21
CA ARG A 102 -7.75 -16.19 5.43
C ARG A 102 -8.54 -15.23 6.32
N ALA A 103 -9.00 -15.69 7.48
CA ALA A 103 -9.68 -14.82 8.44
C ALA A 103 -8.76 -13.72 8.99
N ILE A 104 -7.49 -14.06 9.27
CA ILE A 104 -6.45 -13.08 9.67
C ILE A 104 -6.23 -12.05 8.57
N GLU A 105 -6.06 -12.49 7.33
CA GLU A 105 -5.89 -11.60 6.19
C GLU A 105 -7.05 -10.61 6.05
N LEU A 106 -8.29 -11.11 6.13
CA LEU A 106 -9.49 -10.30 6.03
C LEU A 106 -9.62 -9.29 7.19
N ASN A 107 -9.35 -9.72 8.42
CA ASN A 107 -9.46 -8.86 9.60
C ASN A 107 -8.34 -7.80 9.64
N ASN A 108 -7.12 -8.16 9.26
CA ASN A 108 -6.04 -7.19 9.08
C ASN A 108 -6.38 -6.20 7.96
N GLY A 109 -7.00 -6.68 6.88
CA GLY A 109 -7.51 -5.83 5.80
C GLY A 109 -8.55 -4.83 6.29
N ARG A 110 -9.48 -5.25 7.17
CA ARG A 110 -10.50 -4.38 7.77
C ARG A 110 -9.87 -3.36 8.72
N ALA A 111 -8.94 -3.76 9.58
CA ALA A 111 -8.22 -2.86 10.46
C ALA A 111 -7.42 -1.81 9.67
N ALA A 112 -6.72 -2.24 8.63
CA ALA A 112 -5.93 -1.34 7.79
C ALA A 112 -6.78 -0.31 7.02
N MET A 113 -8.03 -0.64 6.65
CA MET A 113 -8.94 0.34 6.03
C MET A 113 -9.25 1.49 6.99
N PHE A 114 -9.53 1.20 8.26
CA PHE A 114 -9.74 2.23 9.27
C PHE A 114 -8.44 2.97 9.61
N GLY A 115 -7.31 2.25 9.64
CA GLY A 115 -5.99 2.83 9.86
C GLY A 115 -5.63 3.88 8.81
N ILE A 116 -5.73 3.53 7.52
CA ILE A 116 -5.37 4.47 6.44
C ILE A 116 -6.36 5.63 6.35
N LEU A 117 -7.66 5.40 6.56
CA LEU A 117 -8.65 6.47 6.63
C LEU A 117 -8.32 7.45 7.76
N GLY A 118 -7.98 6.92 8.95
CA GLY A 118 -7.51 7.72 10.07
C GLY A 118 -6.31 8.58 9.68
N LEU A 119 -5.26 7.97 9.11
CA LEU A 119 -4.06 8.69 8.70
C LEU A 119 -4.36 9.82 7.70
N MET A 120 -5.19 9.57 6.67
CA MET A 120 -5.57 10.59 5.69
C MET A 120 -6.34 11.75 6.32
N VAL A 121 -7.34 11.44 7.16
CA VAL A 121 -8.15 12.48 7.83
C VAL A 121 -7.30 13.29 8.79
N HIS A 122 -6.43 12.62 9.54
CA HIS A 122 -5.57 13.28 10.51
C HIS A 122 -4.55 14.23 9.86
N GLU A 123 -4.03 13.87 8.68
CA GLU A 123 -3.13 14.73 7.90
C GLU A 123 -3.83 16.01 7.41
N GLU A 124 -5.10 15.91 7.01
CA GLU A 124 -5.88 17.08 6.52
C GLU A 124 -6.37 18.01 7.64
N ILE A 125 -6.56 17.50 8.86
CA ILE A 125 -7.01 18.33 10.00
C ILE A 125 -5.85 19.00 10.75
N GLN A 126 -4.61 18.54 10.57
CA GLN A 126 -3.42 19.17 11.15
C GLN A 126 -3.28 20.65 10.77
N PRO A 127 -3.38 21.04 9.47
CA PRO A 127 -3.37 22.44 9.05
C PRO A 127 -4.49 23.30 9.64
N LEU A 128 -5.57 22.67 10.14
CA LEU A 128 -6.70 23.35 10.79
C LEU A 128 -6.46 23.63 12.29
N GLY A 129 -5.29 23.28 12.81
CA GLY A 129 -4.88 23.57 14.19
C GLY A 129 -5.17 22.44 15.19
N TYR A 130 -5.53 21.24 14.72
CA TYR A 130 -5.62 20.04 15.56
C TYR A 130 -4.40 19.14 15.31
N ASP A 131 -3.45 19.17 16.24
CA ASP A 131 -2.27 18.32 16.18
C ASP A 131 -2.42 17.14 17.17
N PRO A 132 -2.75 15.93 16.69
CA PRO A 132 -2.79 14.75 17.54
C PRO A 132 -1.35 14.32 17.90
N ASP A 133 -1.07 14.14 19.20
CA ASP A 133 0.16 13.51 19.72
C ASP A 133 0.24 12.01 19.36
N LEU A 134 0.32 11.71 18.06
CA LEU A 134 0.42 10.36 17.53
C LEU A 134 1.72 10.26 16.72
N PRO A 135 2.67 9.39 17.13
CA PRO A 135 3.99 9.31 16.50
C PRO A 135 3.95 8.89 15.02
N ILE A 136 2.83 8.35 14.54
CA ILE A 136 2.61 7.95 13.15
C ILE A 136 2.05 9.08 12.27
N ILE A 137 1.56 10.16 12.86
CA ILE A 137 1.08 11.34 12.13
C ILE A 137 2.23 12.33 12.12
N GLY A 138 3.16 12.12 11.18
CA GLY A 138 4.21 13.08 10.88
C GLY A 138 3.61 14.43 10.51
N HIS A 139 4.21 15.50 11.03
CA HIS A 139 3.77 16.86 10.78
C HIS A 139 3.98 17.20 9.29
N LEU A 140 2.99 17.81 8.66
CA LEU A 140 3.19 18.51 7.38
C LEU A 140 4.21 19.63 7.64
N GLN A 141 5.44 19.47 7.15
CA GLN A 141 6.45 20.54 7.12
C GLN A 141 6.30 21.37 5.85
#